data_AF-A0A0N1BVZ3-F1
#
_entry.id   AF-A0A0N1BVZ3-F1
#
_cell.length_a   1.000
_cell.length_b   1.000
_cell.length_c   1.000
_cell.angle_alpha   90.00
_cell.angle_beta   90.00
_cell.angle_gamma   90.00
#
_symmetry.space_group_name_H-M   'P 1'
#
loop_
_entity.id
_entity.type
_entity.pdbx_description
1 polymer ?
#
loop_
_entity_poly.entity_id
_entity_poly.type
_entity_poly.pdbx_seq_one_letter_code
_entity_poly.pdbx_strand_id
1 'polypeptide(L)'
;MSLLTRSLFAASLTLATLPALAANQDTNRPVGQTMGEIARQAEQPAARAPAAPAVQLPAASNLPTMGEVVKQQDAQAKAAAAAAPGCTRPQMPGKLPDGKTATEAEMRDAQVAVKTYVTQSEAFNACLDKLVKVSLNKISAREYLALIQQYDLTVTAMQIFAERFNVQLRAFRARTGAQPSGQ
;
A
#
# COMPACT_ATOMS: atom_id res chain seq x y z
N MET A 1 58.06 4.90 -44.07
CA MET A 1 59.04 6.01 -44.16
C MET A 1 59.04 6.74 -42.83
N SER A 2 60.06 6.48 -42.02
CA SER A 2 60.37 7.21 -40.78
C SER A 2 60.87 8.60 -41.11
N LEU A 3 60.39 9.63 -40.41
CA LEU A 3 61.13 10.87 -40.23
C LEU A 3 61.01 11.32 -38.77
N LEU A 4 62.10 11.04 -38.05
CA LEU A 4 62.52 11.71 -36.83
C LEU A 4 62.98 13.13 -37.20
N THR A 5 62.44 14.17 -36.56
CA THR A 5 63.24 15.38 -36.33
C THR A 5 62.86 16.01 -34.99
N ARG A 6 63.86 16.02 -34.10
CA ARG A 6 63.90 16.73 -32.83
C ARG A 6 63.99 18.24 -33.08
N SER A 7 63.37 19.05 -32.23
CA SER A 7 63.98 20.29 -31.74
C SER A 7 63.35 20.72 -30.43
N LEU A 8 64.23 20.93 -29.45
CA LEU A 8 63.98 21.47 -28.13
C LEU A 8 63.74 22.97 -28.21
N PHE A 9 62.74 23.48 -27.49
CA PHE A 9 62.82 24.78 -26.85
C PHE A 9 62.16 24.68 -25.48
N ALA A 10 62.99 24.85 -24.45
CA ALA A 10 62.59 25.07 -23.07
C ALA A 10 62.38 26.57 -22.85
N ALA A 11 61.24 26.95 -22.28
CA ALA A 11 61.07 28.19 -21.50
C ALA A 11 59.75 28.12 -20.71
N SER A 12 59.84 27.50 -19.54
CA SER A 12 59.35 27.94 -18.24
C SER A 12 58.11 28.86 -18.10
N LEU A 13 57.16 28.36 -17.28
CA LEU A 13 56.39 29.02 -16.20
C LEU A 13 55.47 30.22 -16.56
N THR A 14 54.23 30.41 -16.08
CA THR A 14 53.31 29.69 -15.16
C THR A 14 51.97 30.43 -15.21
N LEU A 15 50.90 29.65 -14.95
CA LEU A 15 49.63 30.02 -14.32
C LEU A 15 48.79 31.18 -14.89
N ALA A 16 47.68 30.80 -15.53
CA ALA A 16 46.37 31.37 -15.20
C ALA A 16 45.33 30.25 -15.16
N THR A 17 44.64 30.18 -14.04
CA THR A 17 43.75 29.14 -13.55
C THR A 17 42.29 29.36 -13.96
N LEU A 18 41.58 28.30 -14.35
CA LEU A 18 40.31 27.78 -13.78
C LEU A 18 39.57 26.87 -14.79
N PRO A 19 38.74 25.91 -14.33
CA PRO A 19 38.83 24.53 -14.76
C PRO A 19 37.76 24.11 -15.77
N ALA A 20 38.13 23.10 -16.55
CA ALA A 20 37.28 22.34 -17.45
C ALA A 20 36.09 21.70 -16.71
N LEU A 21 34.89 21.82 -17.28
CA LEU A 21 33.79 20.89 -17.03
C LEU A 21 34.19 19.52 -17.60
N ALA A 22 34.82 18.69 -16.77
CA ALA A 22 35.03 17.29 -17.04
C ALA A 22 33.92 16.48 -16.37
N ALA A 23 33.21 15.71 -17.19
CA ALA A 23 32.21 14.74 -16.78
C ALA A 23 32.77 13.75 -15.76
N ASN A 24 32.13 13.62 -14.60
CA ASN A 24 32.36 12.47 -13.72
C ASN A 24 31.29 11.41 -13.98
N GLN A 25 31.73 10.33 -14.63
CA GLN A 25 31.06 9.04 -14.61
C GLN A 25 31.14 8.49 -13.18
N ASP A 26 30.05 8.51 -12.45
CA ASP A 26 29.98 7.81 -11.16
C ASP A 26 29.72 6.32 -11.43
N THR A 27 30.81 5.58 -11.64
CA THR A 27 30.83 4.13 -11.90
C THR A 27 30.82 3.30 -10.61
N ASN A 28 30.47 3.89 -9.47
CA ASN A 28 30.45 3.21 -8.18
C ASN A 28 29.04 3.12 -7.58
N ARG A 29 28.28 2.10 -7.98
CA ARG A 29 27.22 1.54 -7.10
C ARG A 29 27.93 0.72 -6.01
N PRO A 30 27.62 0.94 -4.72
CA PRO A 30 28.43 0.41 -3.63
C PRO A 30 28.23 -1.10 -3.47
N VAL A 31 29.35 -1.84 -3.45
CA VAL A 31 29.48 -3.02 -2.59
C VAL A 31 29.18 -2.56 -1.17
N GLY A 32 28.30 -3.27 -0.45
CA GLY A 32 27.63 -2.81 0.77
C GLY A 32 28.54 -2.02 1.72
N GLN A 33 28.12 -0.80 2.05
CA GLN A 33 28.81 0.05 3.02
C GLN A 33 28.96 -0.67 4.35
N THR A 34 30.15 -0.59 4.93
CA THR A 34 30.44 -1.20 6.22
C THR A 34 29.82 -0.36 7.35
N MET A 35 29.43 -0.99 8.46
CA MET A 35 28.79 -0.31 9.60
C MET A 35 29.59 0.91 10.13
N GLY A 36 30.92 0.89 9.97
CA GLY A 36 31.79 2.01 10.34
C GLY A 36 31.66 3.24 9.43
N GLU A 37 31.31 3.06 8.15
CA GLU A 37 31.12 4.16 7.19
C GLU A 37 29.78 4.86 7.39
N ILE A 38 28.75 4.08 7.77
CA ILE A 38 27.40 4.59 8.09
C ILE A 38 27.44 5.45 9.35
N ALA A 39 28.17 5.03 10.39
CA ALA A 39 28.35 5.81 11.62
C ALA A 39 29.08 7.14 11.33
N ARG A 40 30.11 7.10 10.48
CA ARG A 40 30.89 8.30 10.12
C ARG A 40 30.11 9.28 9.24
N GLN A 41 29.20 8.80 8.41
CA GLN A 41 28.25 9.65 7.65
C GLN A 41 27.22 10.33 8.55
N ALA A 42 26.80 9.68 9.64
CA ALA A 42 25.86 10.28 10.61
C ALA A 42 26.49 11.44 11.41
N GLU A 43 27.81 11.52 11.50
CA GLU A 43 28.55 12.58 12.19
C GLU A 43 29.05 13.72 11.27
N GLN A 44 28.80 13.65 9.95
CA GLN A 44 29.12 14.78 9.07
C GLN A 44 28.05 15.88 9.16
N PRO A 45 28.43 17.16 9.36
CA PRO A 45 27.48 18.26 9.33
C PRO A 45 26.86 18.36 7.94
N ALA A 46 25.55 18.14 7.83
CA ALA A 46 24.82 18.18 6.57
C ALA A 46 25.04 19.52 5.85
N ALA A 47 25.81 19.49 4.76
CA ALA A 47 25.82 20.56 3.78
C ALA A 47 24.41 20.66 3.17
N ARG A 48 23.85 21.88 3.22
CA ARG A 48 22.46 22.19 2.87
C ARG A 48 22.09 21.66 1.48
N ALA A 49 21.25 20.62 1.44
CA ALA A 49 20.50 20.26 0.26
C ALA A 49 19.44 21.34 -0.03
N PRO A 50 19.10 21.63 -1.30
CA PRO A 50 17.96 22.47 -1.63
C PRO A 50 16.68 21.80 -1.12
N ALA A 51 15.85 22.59 -0.43
CA ALA A 51 14.66 22.13 0.27
C ALA A 51 13.72 21.35 -0.66
N ALA A 52 13.46 20.09 -0.32
CA ALA A 52 12.25 19.41 -0.79
C ALA A 52 11.03 20.26 -0.39
N PRO A 53 9.97 20.35 -1.22
CA PRO A 53 8.74 20.99 -0.79
C PRO A 53 8.24 20.24 0.46
N ALA A 54 8.19 20.96 1.59
CA ALA A 54 7.70 20.41 2.83
C ALA A 54 6.28 19.88 2.60
N VAL A 55 6.08 18.58 2.79
CA VAL A 55 4.73 18.04 3.02
C VAL A 55 4.25 18.73 4.29
N GLN A 56 3.38 19.72 4.13
CA GLN A 56 2.76 20.41 5.25
C GLN A 56 1.83 19.41 5.93
N LEU A 57 2.32 18.80 7.00
CA LEU A 57 1.46 18.08 7.94
C LEU A 57 0.41 19.08 8.45
N PRO A 58 -0.88 18.72 8.48
CA PRO A 58 -1.90 19.61 9.04
C PRO A 58 -1.51 19.92 10.49
N ALA A 59 -1.67 21.19 10.89
CA ALA A 59 -1.51 21.59 12.28
C ALA A 59 -2.36 20.67 13.18
N ALA A 60 -1.89 20.34 14.38
CA ALA A 60 -2.58 19.41 15.28
C ALA A 60 -4.04 19.80 15.57
N SER A 61 -4.39 21.08 15.43
CA SER A 61 -5.74 21.64 15.52
C SER A 61 -6.70 21.21 14.39
N ASN A 62 -6.16 20.67 13.30
CA ASN A 62 -6.89 20.25 12.09
C ASN A 62 -6.88 18.72 11.92
N LEU A 63 -6.52 17.97 12.97
CA LEU A 63 -6.66 16.51 12.95
C LEU A 63 -8.14 16.15 12.97
N PRO A 64 -8.61 15.28 12.06
CA PRO A 64 -9.99 14.83 12.07
C PRO A 64 -10.28 14.13 13.40
N THR A 65 -11.40 14.49 14.02
CA THR A 65 -11.88 13.82 15.23
C THR A 65 -12.21 12.35 14.93
N MET A 66 -12.21 11.48 15.94
CA MET A 66 -12.54 10.06 15.74
C MET A 66 -13.89 9.85 15.04
N GLY A 67 -14.88 10.70 15.30
CA GLY A 67 -16.18 10.67 14.61
C GLY A 67 -16.10 11.09 13.14
N GLU A 68 -15.23 12.03 12.80
CA GLU A 68 -14.98 12.45 11.41
C GLU A 68 -14.18 11.40 10.65
N VAL A 69 -13.23 10.73 11.30
CA VAL A 69 -12.49 9.60 10.71
C VAL A 69 -13.45 8.47 10.36
N VAL A 70 -14.40 8.12 11.23
CA VAL A 70 -15.43 7.11 10.95
C VAL A 70 -16.33 7.55 9.79
N LYS A 71 -16.78 8.82 9.77
CA LYS A 71 -17.60 9.36 8.68
C LYS A 71 -16.86 9.43 7.35
N GLN A 72 -15.55 9.74 7.37
CA GLN A 72 -14.68 9.71 6.20
C GLN A 72 -14.43 8.28 5.72
N GLN A 73 -14.32 7.31 6.62
CA GLN A 73 -14.24 5.89 6.28
C GLN A 73 -15.55 5.38 5.67
N ASP A 74 -16.71 5.78 6.19
CA ASP A 74 -18.02 5.43 5.61
C ASP A 74 -18.21 6.07 4.22
N ALA A 75 -17.77 7.32 4.04
CA ALA A 75 -17.78 8.00 2.75
C ALA A 75 -16.79 7.37 1.76
N GLN A 76 -15.60 6.95 2.20
CA GLN A 76 -14.65 6.19 1.40
C GLN A 76 -15.15 4.80 1.05
N ALA A 77 -15.86 4.12 1.96
CA ALA A 77 -16.48 2.83 1.68
C ALA A 77 -17.59 2.96 0.63
N LYS A 78 -18.36 4.05 0.65
CA LYS A 78 -19.33 4.39 -0.42
C LYS A 78 -18.65 4.77 -1.73
N ALA A 79 -17.54 5.50 -1.69
CA ALA A 79 -16.77 5.89 -2.89
C ALA A 79 -15.97 4.71 -3.50
N ALA A 80 -15.61 3.71 -2.69
CA ALA A 80 -14.97 2.48 -3.14
C ALA A 80 -15.92 1.55 -3.91
N ALA A 81 -17.20 1.93 -4.09
CA ALA A 81 -18.08 1.30 -5.07
C ALA A 81 -17.71 1.62 -6.53
N ALA A 82 -16.61 2.34 -6.78
CA ALA A 82 -15.98 2.40 -8.09
C ALA A 82 -15.44 0.99 -8.44
N ALA A 83 -16.31 0.19 -9.06
CA ALA A 83 -15.94 -1.05 -9.71
C ALA A 83 -14.71 -0.82 -10.60
N ALA A 84 -13.69 -1.65 -10.45
CA ALA A 84 -12.69 -1.75 -11.51
C ALA A 84 -13.42 -2.21 -12.78
N PRO A 85 -13.04 -1.76 -13.99
CA PRO A 85 -13.78 -2.08 -15.21
C PRO A 85 -14.02 -3.59 -15.34
N GLY A 86 -15.28 -4.01 -15.25
CA GLY A 86 -15.68 -5.43 -15.32
C GLY A 86 -15.62 -6.24 -14.01
N CYS A 87 -15.19 -5.65 -12.89
CA CYS A 87 -15.17 -6.29 -11.57
C CYS A 87 -16.08 -5.52 -10.59
N THR A 88 -17.21 -6.11 -10.20
CA THR A 88 -18.14 -5.51 -9.23
C THR A 88 -17.85 -6.03 -7.83
N ARG A 89 -17.49 -5.15 -6.88
CA ARG A 89 -17.34 -5.56 -5.48
C ARG A 89 -18.73 -5.86 -4.88
N PRO A 90 -18.94 -7.00 -4.20
CA PRO A 90 -20.17 -7.22 -3.47
C PRO A 90 -20.34 -6.22 -2.33
N GLN A 91 -21.59 -5.86 -2.06
CA GLN A 91 -21.90 -5.08 -0.88
C GLN A 91 -21.89 -5.99 0.35
N MET A 92 -21.25 -5.52 1.42
CA MET A 92 -21.33 -6.21 2.71
C MET A 92 -22.81 -6.31 3.11
N PRO A 93 -23.31 -7.51 3.49
CA PRO A 93 -24.67 -7.64 3.97
C PRO A 93 -24.92 -6.73 5.18
N GLY A 94 -26.18 -6.42 5.42
CA GLY A 94 -26.60 -5.53 6.50
C GLY A 94 -26.27 -6.04 7.91
N LYS A 95 -27.02 -5.55 8.90
CA LYS A 95 -26.78 -5.92 10.30
C LYS A 95 -26.98 -7.44 10.51
N LEU A 96 -26.04 -8.04 11.24
CA LEU A 96 -26.15 -9.42 11.72
C LEU A 96 -27.12 -9.50 12.90
N PRO A 97 -27.83 -10.64 13.08
CA PRO A 97 -28.72 -10.83 14.22
C PRO A 97 -27.92 -10.87 15.55
N ASP A 98 -28.53 -10.39 16.64
CA ASP A 98 -27.92 -10.43 17.98
C ASP A 98 -28.02 -11.84 18.56
N GLY A 99 -26.89 -12.50 18.78
CA GLY A 99 -26.84 -13.86 19.29
C GLY A 99 -27.55 -14.05 20.65
N LYS A 100 -27.72 -12.99 21.44
CA LYS A 100 -28.43 -13.05 22.73
C LYS A 100 -29.93 -13.23 22.57
N THR A 101 -30.51 -12.79 21.44
CA THR A 101 -31.97 -12.80 21.21
C THR A 101 -32.38 -13.55 19.96
N ALA A 102 -31.47 -13.74 19.00
CA ALA A 102 -31.73 -14.36 17.72
C ALA A 102 -32.29 -15.78 17.85
N THR A 103 -33.16 -16.14 16.93
CA THR A 103 -33.62 -17.50 16.69
C THR A 103 -32.56 -18.31 15.94
N GLU A 104 -32.68 -19.62 15.98
CA GLU A 104 -31.80 -20.51 15.22
C GLU A 104 -31.91 -20.29 13.70
N ALA A 105 -33.12 -19.98 13.22
CA ALA A 105 -33.37 -19.66 11.81
C ALA A 105 -32.62 -18.38 11.39
N GLU A 106 -32.72 -17.30 12.17
CA GLU A 106 -31.98 -16.05 11.88
C GLU A 106 -30.47 -16.25 11.89
N MET A 107 -29.94 -17.07 12.81
CA MET A 107 -28.50 -17.38 12.85
C MET A 107 -28.05 -18.22 11.64
N ARG A 108 -28.90 -19.14 11.15
CA ARG A 108 -28.65 -19.89 9.91
C ARG A 108 -28.65 -18.97 8.69
N ASP A 109 -29.64 -18.09 8.58
CA ASP A 109 -29.72 -17.13 7.48
C ASP A 109 -28.49 -16.19 7.48
N ALA A 110 -28.04 -15.77 8.66
CA ALA A 110 -26.81 -15.01 8.81
C ALA A 110 -25.56 -15.80 8.36
N GLN A 111 -25.49 -17.10 8.66
CA GLN A 111 -24.40 -17.97 8.17
C GLN A 111 -24.38 -18.02 6.64
N VAL A 112 -25.55 -18.19 6.02
CA VAL A 112 -25.71 -18.21 4.55
C VAL A 112 -25.29 -16.87 3.95
N ALA A 113 -25.68 -15.75 4.58
CA ALA A 113 -25.29 -14.42 4.13
C ALA A 113 -23.76 -14.19 4.22
N VAL A 114 -23.11 -14.63 5.29
CA VAL A 114 -21.65 -14.59 5.44
C VAL A 114 -20.97 -15.40 4.34
N LYS A 115 -21.39 -16.65 4.11
CA LYS A 115 -20.84 -17.51 3.06
C LYS A 115 -20.99 -16.88 1.68
N THR A 116 -22.18 -16.37 1.38
CA THR A 116 -22.48 -15.72 0.11
C THR A 116 -21.58 -14.51 -0.12
N TYR A 117 -21.43 -13.66 0.90
CA TYR A 117 -20.56 -12.48 0.81
C TYR A 117 -19.09 -12.85 0.59
N VAL A 118 -18.60 -13.87 1.30
CA VAL A 118 -17.23 -14.40 1.13
C VAL A 118 -17.03 -14.91 -0.30
N THR A 119 -17.90 -15.77 -0.81
CA THR A 119 -17.79 -16.29 -2.19
C THR A 119 -17.81 -15.18 -3.24
N GLN A 120 -18.71 -14.20 -3.11
CA GLN A 120 -18.76 -13.08 -4.06
C GLN A 120 -17.51 -12.20 -3.97
N SER A 121 -16.95 -12.05 -2.77
CA SER A 121 -15.75 -11.25 -2.53
C SER A 121 -14.50 -11.91 -3.09
N GLU A 122 -14.40 -13.24 -2.97
CA GLU A 122 -13.35 -14.03 -3.62
C GLU A 122 -13.44 -13.95 -5.14
N ALA A 123 -14.66 -14.01 -5.71
CA ALA A 123 -14.87 -13.84 -7.15
C ALA A 123 -14.44 -12.43 -7.63
N PHE A 124 -14.74 -11.40 -6.84
CA PHE A 124 -14.28 -10.04 -7.11
C PHE A 124 -12.74 -9.94 -7.08
N ASN A 125 -12.09 -10.47 -6.05
CA ASN A 125 -10.63 -10.45 -5.92
C ASN A 125 -9.95 -11.22 -7.08
N ALA A 126 -10.50 -12.37 -7.47
CA ALA A 126 -10.03 -13.12 -8.64
C ALA A 126 -10.21 -12.34 -9.95
N CYS A 127 -11.24 -11.49 -10.06
CA CYS A 127 -11.41 -10.59 -11.20
C CYS A 127 -10.33 -9.50 -11.22
N LEU A 128 -10.04 -8.87 -10.07
CA LEU A 128 -8.96 -7.88 -9.94
C LEU A 128 -7.59 -8.49 -10.33
N ASP A 129 -7.30 -9.70 -9.87
CA ASP A 129 -6.05 -10.41 -10.22
C ASP A 129 -5.90 -10.62 -11.72
N LYS A 130 -7.00 -10.98 -12.41
CA LYS A 130 -7.01 -11.11 -13.88
C LYS A 130 -6.77 -9.76 -14.54
N LEU A 131 -7.44 -8.70 -14.07
CA LEU A 131 -7.31 -7.35 -14.62
C LEU A 131 -5.88 -6.83 -14.50
N VAL A 132 -5.22 -7.05 -13.35
CA VAL A 132 -3.81 -6.74 -13.15
C VAL A 132 -2.96 -7.50 -14.17
N LYS A 133 -3.09 -8.84 -14.24
CA LYS A 133 -2.28 -9.69 -15.13
C LYS A 133 -2.37 -9.30 -16.60
N VAL A 134 -3.57 -9.00 -17.10
CA VAL A 134 -3.75 -8.62 -18.53
C VAL A 134 -3.30 -7.19 -18.83
N SER A 135 -3.15 -6.35 -17.80
CA SER A 135 -2.89 -4.92 -17.97
C SER A 135 -1.54 -4.46 -17.41
N LEU A 136 -0.68 -5.36 -16.91
CA LEU A 136 0.61 -5.01 -16.27
C LEU A 136 1.47 -4.04 -17.09
N ASN A 137 1.52 -4.20 -18.41
CA ASN A 137 2.32 -3.36 -19.30
C ASN A 137 1.59 -2.08 -19.76
N LYS A 138 0.34 -1.88 -19.33
CA LYS A 138 -0.59 -0.84 -19.82
C LYS A 138 -1.11 0.06 -18.70
N ILE A 139 -1.03 -0.37 -17.44
CA ILE A 139 -1.48 0.42 -16.28
C ILE A 139 -0.33 1.22 -15.70
N SER A 140 -0.65 2.42 -15.24
CA SER A 140 0.24 3.23 -14.42
C SER A 140 0.40 2.63 -13.03
N ALA A 141 1.47 3.03 -12.33
CA ALA A 141 1.67 2.66 -10.92
C ALA A 141 0.48 3.08 -10.03
N ARG A 142 -0.16 4.22 -10.34
CA ARG A 142 -1.34 4.70 -9.61
C ARG A 142 -2.53 3.76 -9.78
N GLU A 143 -2.81 3.31 -11.01
CA GLU A 143 -3.91 2.39 -11.29
C GLU A 143 -3.65 1.02 -10.65
N TYR A 144 -2.41 0.52 -10.71
CA TYR A 144 -2.03 -0.70 -10.01
C TYR A 144 -2.28 -0.61 -8.50
N LEU A 145 -1.80 0.47 -7.85
CA LEU A 145 -2.02 0.68 -6.41
C LEU A 145 -3.51 0.78 -6.06
N ALA A 146 -4.33 1.41 -6.92
CA ALA A 146 -5.77 1.44 -6.74
C ALA A 146 -6.38 0.03 -6.77
N LEU A 147 -5.97 -0.84 -7.70
CA LEU A 147 -6.45 -2.23 -7.76
C LEU A 147 -6.05 -3.04 -6.51
N ILE A 148 -4.80 -2.91 -6.05
CA ILE A 148 -4.34 -3.57 -4.82
C ILE A 148 -5.12 -3.06 -3.60
N GLN A 149 -5.34 -1.75 -3.48
CA GLN A 149 -6.16 -1.19 -2.40
C GLN A 149 -7.58 -1.77 -2.42
N GLN A 150 -8.16 -1.97 -3.61
CA GLN A 150 -9.48 -2.57 -3.73
C GLN A 150 -9.47 -4.05 -3.28
N TYR A 151 -8.40 -4.80 -3.58
CA TYR A 151 -8.23 -6.17 -3.09
C TYR A 151 -8.20 -6.21 -1.55
N ASP A 152 -7.32 -5.40 -0.94
CA ASP A 152 -7.10 -5.38 0.51
C ASP A 152 -8.35 -4.96 1.29
N LEU A 153 -9.07 -3.95 0.78
CA LEU A 153 -10.35 -3.52 1.35
C LEU A 153 -11.38 -4.65 1.36
N THR A 154 -11.43 -5.45 0.29
CA THR A 154 -12.36 -6.58 0.20
C THR A 154 -11.99 -7.67 1.21
N VAL A 155 -10.71 -8.05 1.29
CA VAL A 155 -10.24 -9.05 2.26
C VAL A 155 -10.53 -8.60 3.69
N THR A 156 -10.25 -7.34 3.99
CA THR A 156 -10.53 -6.73 5.30
C THR A 156 -12.03 -6.77 5.62
N ALA A 157 -12.89 -6.42 4.66
CA ALA A 157 -14.33 -6.45 4.86
C ALA A 157 -14.87 -7.88 5.10
N MET A 158 -14.35 -8.89 4.39
CA MET A 158 -14.68 -10.29 4.63
C MET A 158 -14.33 -10.71 6.06
N GLN A 159 -13.12 -10.38 6.53
CA GLN A 159 -12.65 -10.71 7.88
C GLN A 159 -13.52 -10.05 8.95
N ILE A 160 -13.77 -8.74 8.81
CA ILE A 160 -14.62 -7.99 9.75
C ILE A 160 -16.02 -8.59 9.82
N PHE A 161 -16.63 -8.93 8.67
CA PHE A 161 -17.97 -9.47 8.65
C PHE A 161 -18.05 -10.87 9.28
N ALA A 162 -17.09 -11.74 8.96
CA ALA A 162 -16.99 -13.07 9.54
C ALA A 162 -16.74 -13.04 11.05
N GLU A 163 -15.87 -12.14 11.53
CA GLU A 163 -15.60 -11.99 12.95
C GLU A 163 -16.83 -11.49 13.72
N ARG A 164 -17.53 -10.50 13.17
CA ARG A 164 -18.81 -10.02 13.74
C ARG A 164 -19.81 -11.16 13.86
N PHE A 165 -19.94 -12.00 12.83
CA PHE A 165 -20.82 -13.17 12.89
C PHE A 165 -20.36 -14.17 13.94
N ASN A 166 -19.06 -14.46 14.04
CA ASN A 166 -18.52 -15.38 15.03
C ASN A 166 -18.78 -14.92 16.47
N VAL A 167 -18.73 -13.61 16.74
CA VAL A 167 -19.13 -13.04 18.05
C VAL A 167 -20.58 -13.36 18.36
N GLN A 168 -21.49 -13.11 17.42
CA GLN A 168 -22.93 -13.39 17.61
C GLN A 168 -23.21 -14.89 17.74
N LEU A 169 -22.51 -15.70 16.94
CA LEU A 169 -22.64 -17.15 17.01
C LEU A 169 -22.20 -17.71 18.36
N ARG A 170 -21.11 -17.20 18.95
CA ARG A 170 -20.70 -17.57 20.30
C ARG A 170 -21.74 -17.16 21.36
N ALA A 171 -22.29 -15.95 21.26
CA ALA A 171 -23.34 -15.49 22.17
C ALA A 171 -24.61 -16.35 22.09
N PHE A 172 -25.02 -16.72 20.87
CA PHE A 172 -26.14 -17.64 20.64
C PHE A 172 -25.90 -18.99 21.27
N ARG A 173 -24.75 -19.61 20.99
CA ARG A 173 -24.38 -20.94 21.52
C ARG A 173 -24.31 -20.96 23.04
N ALA A 174 -23.74 -19.92 23.65
CA ALA A 174 -23.65 -19.81 25.11
C ALA A 174 -25.03 -19.81 25.79
N ARG A 175 -26.06 -19.27 25.13
CA ARG A 175 -27.43 -19.25 25.63
C ARG A 175 -28.19 -20.55 25.35
N THR A 176 -28.01 -21.13 24.17
CA THR A 176 -28.82 -22.28 23.71
C THR A 176 -28.21 -23.65 24.01
N GLY A 177 -26.94 -23.69 24.45
CA GLY A 177 -26.22 -24.96 24.61
C GLY A 177 -25.87 -25.63 23.27
N ALA A 178 -26.10 -24.96 22.14
CA ALA A 178 -25.81 -25.50 20.82
C ALA A 178 -24.28 -25.65 20.62
N GLN A 179 -23.78 -26.88 20.54
CA GLN A 179 -22.41 -27.14 20.10
C GLN A 179 -22.26 -26.96 18.58
N PRO A 180 -21.07 -26.59 18.08
CA PRO A 180 -20.80 -26.61 16.64
C PRO A 180 -21.00 -28.02 16.09
N SER A 181 -22.08 -28.25 15.36
CA SER A 181 -22.16 -29.38 14.44
C SER A 181 -21.16 -29.13 13.31
N GLY A 182 -19.96 -29.69 13.48
CA GLY A 182 -19.01 -29.83 12.37
C GLY A 182 -19.60 -30.79 11.35
N GLN A 183 -19.97 -30.25 10.18
CA GLN A 183 -20.17 -30.99 8.95
C GLN A 183 -19.57 -30.16 7.81
#